data_AF-A0A7W1G0W8-F1
#
_entry.id   AF-A0A7W1G0W8-F1
#
_cell.length_a   1.000
_cell.length_b   1.000
_cell.length_c   1.000
_cell.angle_alpha   90.00
_cell.angle_beta   90.00
_cell.angle_gamma   90.00
#
_symmetry.space_group_name_H-M   'P 1'
#
loop_
_entity.id
_entity.type
_entity.pdbx_description
1 polymer ?
#
loop_
_entity_poly.entity_id
_entity_poly.type
_entity_poly.pdbx_seq_one_letter_code
_entity_poly.pdbx_strand_id
1 'polypeptide(L)'
;MNNSDLLPLKIVLLIGSDFINNYAHRRLLDSMKIANKFMEFNSPVEAINYLKVVHELYDKSGNNSIDLIVLDTEASKIDVWEFLDQFKIICTDLQPQPKIIITTEALDKKQLERFNS
;
A
#
# COMPACT_ATOMS: atom_id res chain seq x y z
N MET A 1 1.75 -3.72 -27.01
CA MET A 1 1.34 -2.47 -26.34
C MET A 1 2.60 -1.78 -25.86
N ASN A 2 2.89 -0.57 -26.32
CA ASN A 2 3.99 0.22 -25.76
C ASN A 2 3.55 0.71 -24.38
N ASN A 3 4.41 0.58 -23.36
CA ASN A 3 4.15 1.07 -22.01
C ASN A 3 4.03 2.61 -21.91
N SER A 4 4.12 3.33 -23.03
CA SER A 4 4.05 4.79 -23.12
C SER A 4 2.63 5.37 -22.99
N ASP A 5 1.59 4.54 -23.05
CA ASP A 5 0.19 4.99 -23.06
C ASP A 5 -0.52 4.85 -21.70
N LEU A 6 0.18 4.30 -20.69
CA LEU A 6 -0.35 4.20 -19.32
C LEU A 6 0.04 5.45 -18.52
N LEU A 7 -0.96 6.12 -17.94
CA LEU A 7 -0.71 7.22 -17.01
C LEU A 7 -0.07 6.67 -15.72
N PRO A 8 0.92 7.37 -15.15
CA PRO A 8 1.52 6.98 -13.88
C PRO A 8 0.49 7.04 -12.75
N LEU A 9 0.67 6.18 -11.75
CA LEU A 9 -0.09 6.22 -10.51
C LEU A 9 0.10 7.59 -9.83
N LYS A 10 -0.93 8.14 -9.20
CA LYS A 10 -0.85 9.41 -8.46
C LYS A 10 -0.04 9.24 -7.19
N ILE A 11 -0.47 8.34 -6.30
CA ILE A 11 0.20 8.09 -5.02
C ILE A 11 0.34 6.59 -4.79
N VAL A 12 1.56 6.17 -4.47
CA VAL A 12 1.90 4.84 -3.98
C VAL A 12 2.33 4.93 -2.52
N LEU A 13 1.74 4.12 -1.65
CA LEU A 13 2.19 3.96 -0.27
C LEU A 13 3.14 2.76 -0.19
N LEU A 14 4.27 2.92 0.47
CA LEU A 14 5.22 1.86 0.80
C LEU A 14 5.21 1.68 2.31
N ILE A 15 4.82 0.51 2.78
CA ILE A 15 4.67 0.20 4.20
C ILE A 15 5.61 -0.95 4.51
N GLY A 16 6.58 -0.74 5.38
CA GLY A 16 7.56 -1.77 5.71
C GLY A 16 8.37 -1.35 6.93
N SER A 17 8.74 -2.30 7.78
CA SER A 17 9.46 -1.97 9.02
C SER A 17 10.96 -1.70 8.83
N ASP A 18 11.50 -2.05 7.66
CA ASP A 18 12.89 -1.84 7.29
C ASP A 18 13.02 -0.65 6.32
N PHE A 19 13.74 0.37 6.76
CA PHE A 19 14.00 1.58 5.96
C PHE A 19 14.82 1.31 4.69
N ILE A 20 15.77 0.36 4.74
CA ILE A 20 16.60 0.00 3.59
C ILE A 20 15.73 -0.63 2.50
N ASN A 21 14.81 -1.53 2.87
CA ASN A 21 13.88 -2.14 1.92
C ASN A 21 12.92 -1.11 1.32
N ASN A 22 12.30 -0.25 2.15
CA ASN A 22 11.44 0.83 1.67
C ASN A 22 12.17 1.76 0.71
N TYR A 23 13.42 2.11 1.03
CA TYR A 23 14.27 2.94 0.17
C TYR A 23 14.59 2.25 -1.16
N ALA A 24 14.92 0.95 -1.13
CA ALA A 24 15.20 0.17 -2.33
C ALA A 24 13.95 0.06 -3.23
N HIS A 25 12.78 -0.25 -2.66
CA HIS A 25 11.50 -0.26 -3.35
C HIS A 25 11.21 1.10 -4.00
N ARG A 26 11.34 2.19 -3.25
CA ARG A 26 11.13 3.54 -3.79
C ARG A 26 12.08 3.81 -4.96
N ARG A 27 13.38 3.58 -4.80
CA ARG A 27 14.38 3.84 -5.85
C ARG A 27 14.08 3.06 -7.12
N LEU A 28 13.69 1.79 -7.00
CA LEU A 28 13.32 0.95 -8.13
C LEU A 28 12.07 1.50 -8.84
N LEU A 29 10.98 1.71 -8.10
CA LEU A 29 9.70 2.16 -8.66
C LEU A 29 9.78 3.57 -9.28
N ASP A 30 10.57 4.45 -8.67
CA ASP A 30 10.84 5.79 -9.17
C ASP A 30 11.64 5.76 -10.48
N SER A 31 12.65 4.87 -10.59
CA SER A 31 13.40 4.67 -11.83
C SER A 31 12.53 4.17 -12.99
N MET A 32 11.47 3.43 -12.66
CA MET A 32 10.47 2.94 -13.62
C MET A 32 9.38 3.97 -13.93
N LYS A 33 9.37 5.13 -13.26
CA LYS A 33 8.37 6.21 -13.40
C LYS A 33 6.93 5.72 -13.20
N ILE A 34 6.74 4.80 -12.25
CA ILE A 34 5.44 4.15 -12.00
C ILE A 34 4.45 5.11 -11.31
N ALA A 35 4.92 6.07 -10.53
CA ALA A 35 4.07 6.97 -9.78
C ALA A 35 4.58 8.41 -9.71
N ASN A 36 3.67 9.36 -9.51
CA ASN A 36 3.96 10.78 -9.31
C ASN A 36 4.47 11.07 -7.89
N LYS A 37 4.05 10.26 -6.91
CA LYS A 37 4.44 10.42 -5.52
C LYS A 37 4.50 9.08 -4.79
N PHE A 38 5.53 8.94 -3.96
CA PHE A 38 5.66 7.84 -3.01
C PHE A 38 5.53 8.40 -1.59
N MET A 39 4.88 7.64 -0.71
CA MET A 39 4.82 7.91 0.72
C MET A 39 5.24 6.66 1.47
N GLU A 40 6.20 6.80 2.38
CA GLU A 40 6.79 5.69 3.12
C GLU A 40 6.31 5.71 4.57
N PHE A 41 5.96 4.54 5.09
CA PHE A 41 5.56 4.34 6.48
C PHE A 41 6.37 3.18 7.07
N ASN A 42 6.91 3.41 8.26
CA ASN A 42 7.73 2.41 8.95
C ASN A 42 6.91 1.51 9.87
N SER A 43 5.61 1.80 10.00
CA SER A 43 4.68 0.96 10.75
C SER A 43 3.27 0.92 10.13
N PRO A 44 2.51 -0.16 10.37
CA PRO A 44 1.11 -0.26 9.95
C PRO A 44 0.25 0.81 10.61
N VAL A 45 0.56 1.16 11.87
CA VAL A 45 -0.19 2.15 12.65
C VAL A 45 -0.09 3.53 12.00
N GLU A 46 1.10 3.95 11.57
CA GLU A 46 1.29 5.21 10.85
C GLU A 46 0.50 5.22 9.54
N ALA A 47 0.57 4.13 8.78
CA ALA A 47 -0.16 4.00 7.52
C ALA A 47 -1.69 4.04 7.71
N ILE A 48 -2.21 3.34 8.73
CA ILE A 48 -3.64 3.36 9.07
C ILE A 48 -4.09 4.75 9.51
N ASN A 49 -3.30 5.43 10.34
CA ASN A 49 -3.61 6.80 10.76
C ASN A 49 -3.66 7.75 9.56
N TYR A 50 -2.73 7.60 8.62
CA TYR A 50 -2.77 8.35 7.37
C TYR A 50 -4.02 8.03 6.54
N LEU A 51 -4.38 6.75 6.39
CA LEU A 51 -5.58 6.34 5.65
C LEU A 51 -6.87 6.90 6.26
N LYS A 52 -6.97 6.98 7.59
CA LYS A 52 -8.10 7.62 8.29
C LYS A 52 -8.20 9.11 7.93
N VAL A 53 -7.08 9.83 7.95
CA VAL A 53 -7.05 11.24 7.52
C VAL A 53 -7.47 11.38 6.06
N VAL A 54 -7.01 10.49 5.18
CA VAL A 54 -7.41 10.49 3.77
C VAL A 54 -8.90 10.24 3.61
N HIS A 55 -9.47 9.31 4.37
CA HIS A 55 -10.92 9.06 4.37
C HIS A 55 -11.72 10.29 4.82
N GLU A 56 -11.33 10.93 5.93
CA GLU A 56 -11.99 12.16 6.40
C GLU A 56 -11.91 13.32 5.38
N LEU A 57 -10.83 13.39 4.61
CA LEU A 57 -10.66 14.36 3.52
C LEU A 57 -11.45 13.96 2.26
N TYR A 58 -11.60 12.66 2.02
CA TYR A 58 -12.42 12.13 0.94
C TYR A 58 -13.89 12.50 1.14
N ASP A 59 -14.42 12.39 2.36
CA ASP A 59 -15.80 12.81 2.67
C ASP A 59 -16.09 14.27 2.31
N LYS A 60 -15.06 15.12 2.31
CA LYS A 60 -15.15 16.55 1.97
C LYS A 60 -14.94 16.85 0.49
N SER A 61 -14.13 16.05 -0.21
CA SER A 61 -13.63 16.36 -1.57
C SER A 61 -14.10 15.38 -2.64
N GLY A 62 -14.57 14.19 -2.26
CA GLY A 62 -15.00 13.12 -3.14
C GLY A 62 -13.90 12.49 -3.99
N ASN A 63 -12.61 12.70 -3.67
CA ASN A 63 -11.51 12.26 -4.53
C ASN A 63 -10.41 11.52 -3.74
N ASN A 64 -10.27 10.21 -3.98
CA ASN A 64 -9.14 9.45 -3.48
C ASN A 64 -7.96 9.53 -4.47
N SER A 65 -6.76 9.81 -3.94
CA SER A 65 -5.53 9.92 -4.73
C SER A 65 -4.56 8.75 -4.54
N ILE A 66 -4.87 7.81 -3.65
CA ILE A 66 -4.05 6.62 -3.43
C ILE A 66 -4.48 5.54 -4.42
N ASP A 67 -3.57 5.15 -5.31
CA ASP A 67 -3.84 4.09 -6.29
C ASP A 67 -3.31 2.73 -5.84
N LEU A 68 -2.17 2.72 -5.15
CA LEU A 68 -1.49 1.48 -4.76
C LEU A 68 -0.86 1.59 -3.38
N ILE A 69 -0.90 0.48 -2.65
CA ILE A 69 -0.23 0.27 -1.37
C ILE A 69 0.62 -0.98 -1.54
N VAL A 70 1.92 -0.86 -1.27
CA VAL A 70 2.86 -1.98 -1.16
C VAL A 70 3.08 -2.22 0.33
N LEU A 71 2.64 -3.38 0.80
CA LEU A 71 2.77 -3.80 2.19
C LEU A 71 3.84 -4.88 2.28
N ASP A 72 4.99 -4.50 2.82
CA ASP A 72 6.12 -5.38 3.04
C ASP A 72 6.06 -6.03 4.43
N THR A 73 6.09 -7.36 4.44
CA THR A 73 5.79 -8.18 5.62
C THR A 73 7.02 -8.88 6.20
N GLU A 74 8.23 -8.48 5.79
CA GLU A 74 9.47 -9.05 6.32
C GLU A 74 9.46 -9.13 7.86
N ALA A 75 9.81 -10.31 8.37
CA ALA A 75 10.07 -10.64 9.77
C ALA A 75 9.12 -10.06 10.85
N SER A 76 7.82 -10.40 10.82
CA SER A 76 6.93 -10.51 12.01
C SER A 76 6.59 -9.28 12.87
N LYS A 77 6.89 -8.04 12.46
CA LYS A 77 6.48 -6.85 13.25
C LYS A 77 5.11 -6.27 12.86
N ILE A 78 4.58 -6.69 11.73
CA ILE A 78 3.34 -6.18 11.16
C ILE A 78 2.34 -7.33 11.12
N ASP A 79 1.24 -7.22 11.87
CA ASP A 79 0.10 -8.10 11.66
C ASP A 79 -0.63 -7.64 10.39
N VAL A 80 -0.30 -8.31 9.29
CA VAL A 80 -0.87 -8.07 7.97
C VAL A 80 -2.38 -8.18 8.00
N TRP A 81 -2.93 -9.10 8.79
CA TRP A 81 -4.37 -9.34 8.84
C TRP A 81 -5.08 -8.21 9.57
N GLU A 82 -4.53 -7.77 10.69
CA GLU A 82 -5.05 -6.60 11.41
C GLU A 82 -5.03 -5.35 10.52
N PHE A 83 -3.94 -5.15 9.76
CA PHE A 83 -3.87 -4.07 8.79
C PHE A 83 -4.95 -4.19 7.71
N LEU A 84 -5.13 -5.37 7.12
CA LEU A 84 -6.13 -5.61 6.07
C LEU A 84 -7.56 -5.41 6.57
N ASP A 85 -7.87 -5.86 7.79
CA ASP A 85 -9.19 -5.67 8.41
C ASP A 85 -9.49 -4.18 8.60
N GLN A 86 -8.53 -3.41 9.15
CA GLN A 86 -8.66 -1.97 9.30
C GLN A 86 -8.72 -1.24 7.95
N PHE A 87 -7.88 -1.63 7.00
CA PHE A 87 -7.87 -1.09 5.64
C PHE A 87 -9.24 -1.28 4.98
N LYS A 88 -9.83 -2.47 5.08
CA LYS A 88 -11.14 -2.76 4.52
C LYS A 88 -12.21 -1.86 5.12
N ILE A 89 -12.22 -1.66 6.43
CA ILE A 89 -13.15 -0.76 7.10
C ILE A 89 -12.99 0.68 6.58
N ILE A 90 -11.76 1.18 6.51
CA ILE A 90 -11.48 2.57 6.13
C ILE A 90 -11.72 2.82 4.64
N CYS A 91 -11.38 1.87 3.77
CA CYS A 91 -11.36 2.09 2.33
C CYS A 91 -12.63 1.62 1.61
N THR A 92 -13.62 1.08 2.33
CA THR A 92 -14.87 0.57 1.72
C THR A 92 -15.56 1.63 0.85
N ASP A 93 -15.58 2.88 1.32
CA ASP A 93 -16.30 3.98 0.66
C ASP A 93 -15.41 4.85 -0.26
N LEU A 94 -14.10 4.60 -0.28
CA LEU A 94 -13.16 5.32 -1.15
C LEU A 94 -13.35 4.93 -2.61
N GLN A 95 -13.44 5.93 -3.50
CA GLN A 95 -13.47 5.71 -4.95
C GLN A 95 -12.41 6.57 -5.66
N PRO A 96 -11.54 5.96 -6.50
CA PRO A 96 -11.37 4.50 -6.64
C PRO A 96 -10.78 3.88 -5.36
N GLN A 97 -11.06 2.60 -5.11
CA GLN A 97 -10.43 1.87 -3.99
C GLN A 97 -8.95 1.61 -4.28
N PRO A 98 -8.02 1.90 -3.34
CA PRO A 98 -6.61 1.57 -3.49
C PRO A 98 -6.41 0.06 -3.71
N LYS A 99 -5.44 -0.31 -4.55
CA LYS A 99 -4.98 -1.70 -4.65
C LYS A 99 -3.91 -1.96 -3.59
N ILE A 100 -3.89 -3.17 -3.04
CA ILE A 100 -2.83 -3.64 -2.14
C ILE A 100 -2.02 -4.73 -2.84
N ILE A 101 -0.70 -4.60 -2.81
CA ILE A 101 0.26 -5.65 -3.11
C ILE A 101 0.98 -5.98 -1.81
N ILE A 102 1.06 -7.26 -1.48
CA ILE A 102 1.76 -7.75 -0.28
C ILE A 102 3.06 -8.41 -0.74
N THR A 103 4.19 -7.99 -0.17
CA THR A 103 5.50 -8.62 -0.42
C THR A 103 5.91 -9.41 0.81
N THR A 104 6.35 -10.66 0.59
CA THR A 104 6.77 -11.58 1.65
C THR A 104 8.02 -12.34 1.20
N GLU A 105 9.00 -12.50 2.10
CA GLU A 105 10.20 -13.31 1.87
C GLU A 105 9.92 -14.81 1.87
N ALA A 106 8.87 -15.25 2.56
CA ALA A 106 8.54 -16.65 2.74
C ALA A 106 7.06 -16.90 2.43
N LEU A 107 6.82 -17.79 1.46
CA LEU A 107 5.53 -18.45 1.29
C LEU A 107 5.35 -19.44 2.45
N ASP A 108 4.97 -18.94 3.63
CA ASP A 108 4.43 -19.83 4.66
C ASP A 108 3.10 -20.41 4.13
N LYS A 109 2.99 -21.74 4.15
CA LYS A 109 1.80 -22.47 3.71
C LYS A 109 0.54 -21.96 4.40
N LYS A 110 0.64 -21.53 5.66
CA LYS A 110 -0.47 -20.94 6.41
C LYS A 110 -0.90 -19.58 5.87
N GLN A 111 0.03 -18.77 5.36
CA GLN A 111 -0.29 -17.51 4.70
C GLN A 111 -0.96 -17.75 3.35
N LEU A 112 -0.46 -18.71 2.56
CA LEU A 112 -1.06 -19.13 1.30
C LEU A 112 -2.50 -19.63 1.43
N GLU A 113 -2.77 -20.50 2.41
CA GLU A 113 -4.12 -21.02 2.65
C GLU A 113 -5.11 -19.90 2.97
N ARG A 114 -4.66 -18.86 3.69
CA ARG A 114 -5.47 -17.72 4.07
C ARG A 114 -5.59 -16.63 2.99
N PHE A 115 -4.64 -16.54 2.06
CA PHE A 115 -4.79 -15.71 0.85
C PHE A 115 -5.82 -16.27 -0.14
N ASN A 116 -6.02 -17.59 -0.13
CA ASN A 116 -6.94 -18.29 -1.06
C ASN A 116 -8.36 -18.49 -0.50
N SER A 117 -8.59 -18.16 0.78
CA SER A 117 -9.90 -18.26 1.45
C SER A 117 -10.69 -16.97 1.35
#